data_AF-A0A4Q5LW16-F1
#
_entry.id   AF-A0A4Q5LW16-F1
#
_cell.length_a   1.000
_cell.length_b   1.000
_cell.length_c   1.000
_cell.angle_alpha   90.00
_cell.angle_beta   90.00
_cell.angle_gamma   90.00
#
_symmetry.space_group_name_H-M   'P 1'
#
loop_
_entity.id
_entity.type
_entity.pdbx_description
1 polymer ?
#
loop_
_entity_poly.entity_id
_entity_poly.type
_entity_poly.pdbx_seq_one_letter_code
_entity_poly.pdbx_strand_id
1 'polypeptide(L)'
;MFKATSYPKVIFLMAYIALFICISYKGYFLGDSVFILGAGILVYVLKAGTPGNKSMRFLIPTLLLTIVSFYVPTFSIRYLLLIVALLFCFETLFGKLSELAFLVLLLMSPLFRYVAESFTFPIRIWLSEISGQILSFLHFPVEINGNMIVLNGNDFLVDAACTGLQMLGLSFLMCIFLLAYYQDIYQKKLTFGWQLLALTITFLLNILSNLCRILLLVIFRITPDNFLHDVLGICCLLIYVWLPMVGIIRQIALKQVTESVEPKIEETGLRQWIMNGLFLSVTAYLILSFTGSTKAQEQIITEKHEKANYQAKVLNTGITQMKSDKALVYLKPIPDFYSGEHSPIFCWKGSGYTFEKIKEEIVQSYPIYTGVLTTKNDKLYTAWWFTNGEVITNSQLEWRWRVLKGEHKFKLINVTADSEHELKKVIAEWL
;
A
#
# COMPACT_ATOMS: atom_id res chain seq x y z
N MET A 1 -32.33 8.83 -32.10
CA MET A 1 -32.07 7.46 -32.59
C MET A 1 -30.75 6.96 -31.99
N PHE A 2 -30.75 6.53 -30.73
CA PHE A 2 -29.60 5.88 -30.10
C PHE A 2 -29.40 4.53 -30.82
N LYS A 3 -28.39 4.45 -31.70
CA LYS A 3 -28.12 3.26 -32.53
C LYS A 3 -27.97 2.01 -31.65
N ALA A 4 -28.64 0.92 -32.05
CA ALA A 4 -28.57 -0.40 -31.43
C ALA A 4 -27.14 -0.98 -31.28
N THR A 5 -26.13 -0.34 -31.88
CA THR A 5 -24.71 -0.67 -31.80
C THR A 5 -24.05 -0.33 -30.45
N SER A 6 -24.72 0.41 -29.56
CA SER A 6 -24.14 0.80 -28.25
C SER A 6 -24.40 -0.23 -27.13
N TYR A 7 -25.46 -1.04 -27.23
CA TYR A 7 -25.81 -2.04 -26.21
C TYR A 7 -24.70 -3.05 -25.90
N PRO A 8 -24.05 -3.70 -26.89
CA PRO A 8 -23.03 -4.71 -26.58
C PRO A 8 -21.81 -4.10 -25.87
N LYS A 9 -21.45 -2.84 -26.11
CA LYS A 9 -20.32 -2.18 -25.43
C LYS A 9 -20.59 -2.00 -23.94
N VAL A 10 -21.82 -1.61 -23.60
CA VAL A 10 -22.27 -1.43 -22.22
C VAL A 10 -22.29 -2.76 -21.47
N ILE A 11 -22.66 -3.86 -22.14
CA ILE A 11 -22.66 -5.20 -21.54
C ILE A 11 -21.27 -5.62 -21.06
N PHE A 12 -20.23 -5.41 -21.87
CA PHE A 12 -18.85 -5.72 -21.44
C PHE A 12 -18.44 -4.91 -20.20
N LEU A 13 -18.76 -3.62 -20.19
CA LEU A 13 -18.44 -2.75 -19.06
C LEU A 13 -19.18 -3.21 -17.79
N MET A 14 -20.47 -3.52 -17.90
CA MET A 14 -21.25 -4.05 -16.78
C MET A 14 -20.71 -5.39 -16.27
N ALA A 15 -20.22 -6.27 -17.15
CA ALA A 15 -19.62 -7.53 -16.75
C ALA A 15 -18.33 -7.32 -15.94
N TYR A 16 -17.43 -6.43 -16.39
CA TYR A 16 -16.24 -6.08 -15.61
C TYR A 16 -16.57 -5.40 -14.28
N ILE A 17 -17.59 -4.53 -14.24
CA ILE A 17 -18.09 -3.92 -13.00
C ILE A 17 -18.65 -5.01 -12.06
N ALA A 18 -19.40 -5.99 -12.57
CA ALA A 18 -19.90 -7.11 -11.77
C ALA A 18 -18.76 -7.94 -11.17
N LEU A 19 -17.69 -8.22 -11.94
CA LEU A 19 -16.48 -8.88 -11.43
C LEU A 19 -15.78 -8.03 -10.36
N PHE A 20 -15.72 -6.71 -10.57
CA PHE A 20 -15.17 -5.78 -9.58
C PHE A 20 -15.97 -5.80 -8.27
N ILE A 21 -17.30 -5.79 -8.34
CA ILE A 21 -18.18 -5.89 -7.16
C ILE A 21 -18.00 -7.24 -6.47
N CYS A 22 -17.90 -8.35 -7.22
CA CYS A 22 -17.68 -9.69 -6.66
C CYS A 22 -16.37 -9.75 -5.86
N ILE A 23 -15.29 -9.17 -6.39
CA ILE A 23 -14.01 -9.02 -5.68
C ILE A 23 -14.16 -8.14 -4.44
N SER A 24 -14.85 -7.01 -4.58
CA SER A 24 -15.03 -6.05 -3.50
C SER A 24 -15.82 -6.64 -2.32
N TYR A 25 -16.85 -7.43 -2.60
CA TYR A 25 -17.67 -8.12 -1.60
C TYR A 25 -16.89 -9.15 -0.77
N LYS A 26 -15.79 -9.71 -1.32
CA LYS A 26 -14.87 -10.59 -0.57
C LYS A 26 -13.99 -9.83 0.45
N GLY A 27 -14.34 -8.59 0.79
CA GLY A 27 -13.64 -7.79 1.80
C GLY A 27 -12.37 -7.12 1.29
N TYR A 28 -12.15 -7.07 -0.03
CA TYR A 28 -10.96 -6.43 -0.58
C TYR A 28 -11.04 -4.90 -0.53
N PHE A 29 -12.27 -4.35 -0.49
CA PHE A 29 -12.49 -2.91 -0.55
C PHE A 29 -12.78 -2.33 0.84
N LEU A 30 -12.01 -1.33 1.26
CA LEU A 30 -12.05 -0.78 2.62
C LEU A 30 -12.90 0.49 2.76
N GLY A 31 -13.44 1.00 1.64
CA GLY A 31 -14.33 2.17 1.64
C GLY A 31 -13.71 3.44 2.26
N ASP A 32 -12.38 3.56 2.18
CA ASP A 32 -11.64 4.64 2.84
C ASP A 32 -11.71 5.98 2.07
N SER A 33 -11.20 7.03 2.71
CA SER A 33 -11.19 8.39 2.17
C SER A 33 -10.47 8.50 0.82
N VAL A 34 -9.39 7.74 0.63
CA VAL A 34 -8.62 7.68 -0.62
C VAL A 34 -9.48 7.12 -1.74
N PHE A 35 -10.24 6.05 -1.48
CA PHE A 35 -11.15 5.52 -2.48
C PHE A 35 -12.26 6.49 -2.86
N ILE A 36 -12.96 7.06 -1.88
CA ILE A 36 -14.09 7.95 -2.14
C ILE A 36 -13.64 9.18 -2.95
N LEU A 37 -12.53 9.80 -2.53
CA LEU A 37 -11.97 10.92 -3.25
C LEU A 37 -11.46 10.52 -4.64
N GLY A 38 -10.79 9.36 -4.73
CA GLY A 38 -10.31 8.80 -5.98
C GLY A 38 -11.45 8.58 -6.98
N ALA A 39 -12.60 8.07 -6.53
CA ALA A 39 -13.77 7.90 -7.38
C ALA A 39 -14.29 9.25 -7.91
N GLY A 40 -14.35 10.28 -7.07
CA GLY A 40 -14.72 11.64 -7.49
C GLY A 40 -13.75 12.22 -8.53
N ILE A 41 -12.44 12.08 -8.30
CA ILE A 41 -11.41 12.53 -9.23
C ILE A 41 -11.44 11.71 -10.52
N LEU A 42 -11.72 10.41 -10.46
CA LEU A 42 -11.84 9.57 -11.64
C LEU A 42 -12.95 10.07 -12.56
N VAL A 43 -14.13 10.41 -12.02
CA VAL A 43 -15.22 11.01 -12.81
C VAL A 43 -14.77 12.30 -13.50
N TYR A 44 -14.05 13.16 -12.79
CA TYR A 44 -13.50 14.40 -13.35
C TYR A 44 -12.48 14.12 -14.47
N VAL A 45 -11.52 13.23 -14.24
CA VAL A 45 -10.49 12.84 -15.21
C VAL A 45 -11.10 12.21 -16.47
N LEU A 46 -12.14 11.39 -16.30
CA LEU A 46 -12.87 10.79 -17.43
C LEU A 46 -13.63 11.83 -18.25
N LYS A 47 -14.17 12.88 -17.61
CA LYS A 47 -14.87 13.98 -18.30
C LYS A 47 -13.91 14.92 -19.03
N ALA A 48 -12.77 15.24 -18.42
CA ALA A 48 -11.74 16.09 -19.02
C ALA A 48 -11.00 15.40 -20.18
N GLY A 49 -10.99 14.06 -20.20
CA GLY A 49 -10.42 13.29 -21.30
C GLY A 49 -11.33 13.25 -22.52
N THR A 50 -10.95 13.90 -23.62
CA THR A 50 -11.57 13.61 -24.92
C THR A 50 -11.22 12.19 -25.35
N PRO A 51 -12.22 11.33 -25.68
CA PRO A 51 -11.94 9.98 -26.18
C PRO A 51 -11.09 10.10 -27.44
N GLY A 52 -9.85 9.63 -27.36
CA GLY A 52 -8.97 9.58 -28.52
C GLY A 52 -9.32 8.41 -29.44
N ASN A 53 -8.54 8.25 -30.51
CA ASN A 53 -8.56 7.03 -31.31
C ASN A 53 -8.42 5.80 -30.40
N LYS A 54 -9.04 4.69 -30.81
CA LYS A 54 -8.95 3.44 -30.04
C LYS A 54 -7.49 3.04 -29.86
N SER A 55 -7.19 2.47 -28.71
CA SER A 55 -5.82 2.08 -28.37
C SER A 55 -5.74 0.63 -27.92
N MET A 56 -4.65 -0.03 -28.33
CA MET A 56 -4.31 -1.39 -27.92
C MET A 56 -3.18 -1.39 -26.89
N ARG A 57 -2.81 -0.24 -26.31
CA ARG A 57 -1.63 -0.13 -25.41
C ARG A 57 -1.72 -1.03 -24.17
N PHE A 58 -2.92 -1.33 -23.70
CA PHE A 58 -3.15 -2.23 -22.57
C PHE A 58 -3.16 -3.72 -22.95
N LEU A 59 -3.04 -4.08 -24.24
CA LEU A 59 -3.01 -5.48 -24.67
C LEU A 59 -1.84 -6.25 -24.03
N ILE A 60 -0.63 -5.72 -24.14
CA ILE A 60 0.57 -6.37 -23.62
C ILE A 60 0.50 -6.48 -22.09
N PRO A 61 0.20 -5.40 -21.33
CA PRO A 61 -0.03 -5.50 -19.89
C PRO A 61 -1.11 -6.52 -19.50
N THR A 62 -2.24 -6.57 -20.20
CA THR A 62 -3.32 -7.54 -19.92
C THR A 62 -2.85 -8.96 -20.15
N LEU A 63 -2.15 -9.22 -21.25
CA LEU A 63 -1.61 -10.55 -21.57
C LEU A 63 -0.58 -10.99 -20.53
N LEU A 64 0.38 -10.13 -20.18
CA LEU A 64 1.38 -10.41 -19.16
C LEU A 64 0.74 -10.72 -17.81
N LEU A 65 -0.19 -9.88 -17.36
CA LEU A 65 -0.91 -10.10 -16.09
C LEU A 65 -1.79 -11.35 -16.12
N THR A 66 -2.33 -11.71 -17.29
CA THR A 66 -3.07 -12.96 -17.46
C THR A 66 -2.15 -14.15 -17.24
N ILE A 67 -0.99 -14.18 -17.92
CA ILE A 67 0.03 -15.23 -17.77
C ILE A 67 0.50 -15.31 -16.31
N VAL A 68 0.87 -14.18 -15.71
CA VAL A 68 1.32 -14.14 -14.31
C VAL A 68 0.22 -14.61 -13.36
N SER A 69 -1.05 -14.27 -13.60
CA SER A 69 -2.17 -14.69 -12.74
C SER A 69 -2.44 -16.19 -12.76
N PHE A 70 -2.01 -16.91 -13.79
CA PHE A 70 -2.06 -18.38 -13.82
C PHE A 70 -1.02 -19.00 -12.88
N TYR A 71 0.19 -18.44 -12.82
CA TYR A 71 1.28 -18.96 -11.98
C TYR A 71 1.27 -18.40 -10.57
N VAL A 72 0.78 -17.18 -10.39
CA VAL A 72 0.78 -16.44 -9.13
C VAL A 72 -0.67 -16.18 -8.73
N PRO A 73 -1.29 -17.09 -7.95
CA PRO A 73 -2.71 -17.03 -7.61
C PRO A 73 -2.99 -16.02 -6.47
N THR A 74 -2.41 -14.82 -6.52
CA THR A 74 -2.68 -13.79 -5.52
C THR A 74 -3.83 -12.89 -5.92
N PHE A 75 -4.58 -12.45 -4.91
CA PHE A 75 -5.72 -11.56 -5.11
C PHE A 75 -5.30 -10.22 -5.73
N SER A 76 -4.15 -9.67 -5.30
CA SER A 76 -3.65 -8.38 -5.78
C SER A 76 -3.29 -8.39 -7.28
N ILE A 77 -2.69 -9.48 -7.78
CA ILE A 77 -2.38 -9.60 -9.22
C ILE A 77 -3.67 -9.78 -10.03
N ARG A 78 -4.63 -10.57 -9.54
CA ARG A 78 -5.94 -10.74 -10.21
C ARG A 78 -6.75 -9.45 -10.22
N TYR A 79 -6.69 -8.66 -9.16
CA TYR A 79 -7.26 -7.31 -9.13
C TYR A 79 -6.59 -6.40 -10.16
N LEU A 80 -5.26 -6.40 -10.23
CA LEU A 80 -4.53 -5.61 -11.22
C LEU A 80 -4.88 -6.04 -12.66
N LEU A 81 -5.00 -7.36 -12.90
CA LEU A 81 -5.50 -7.91 -14.16
C LEU A 81 -6.90 -7.36 -14.48
N LEU A 82 -7.82 -7.39 -13.52
CA LEU A 82 -9.18 -6.87 -13.72
C LEU A 82 -9.16 -5.39 -14.14
N ILE A 83 -8.40 -4.54 -13.45
CA ILE A 83 -8.31 -3.11 -13.77
C ILE A 83 -7.70 -2.89 -15.17
N VAL A 84 -6.62 -3.58 -15.50
CA VAL A 84 -5.93 -3.43 -16.78
C VAL A 84 -6.77 -4.00 -17.93
N ALA A 85 -7.48 -5.12 -17.72
CA ALA A 85 -8.41 -5.70 -18.68
C ALA A 85 -9.64 -4.79 -18.90
N LEU A 86 -10.15 -4.17 -17.84
CA LEU A 86 -11.23 -3.18 -17.93
C LEU A 86 -10.78 -1.96 -18.74
N LEU A 87 -9.56 -1.45 -18.51
CA LEU A 87 -9.01 -0.34 -19.29
C LEU A 87 -8.76 -0.72 -20.75
N PHE A 88 -8.25 -1.93 -21.01
CA PHE A 88 -8.14 -2.46 -22.37
C PHE A 88 -9.50 -2.52 -23.07
N CYS A 89 -10.52 -3.03 -22.39
CA CYS A 89 -11.88 -3.07 -22.89
C CYS A 89 -12.43 -1.67 -23.18
N PHE A 90 -12.19 -0.73 -22.27
CA PHE A 90 -12.63 0.64 -22.47
C PHE A 90 -11.95 1.27 -23.70
N GLU A 91 -10.63 1.18 -23.80
CA GLU A 91 -9.87 1.84 -24.87
C GLU A 91 -10.10 1.26 -26.26
N THR A 92 -10.44 -0.02 -26.33
CA THR A 92 -10.75 -0.69 -27.60
C THR A 92 -12.19 -0.45 -28.06
N LEU A 93 -13.13 -0.23 -27.14
CA LEU A 93 -14.55 -0.06 -27.47
C LEU A 93 -15.01 1.40 -27.53
N PHE A 94 -14.51 2.26 -26.64
CA PHE A 94 -14.95 3.65 -26.45
C PHE A 94 -13.90 4.69 -26.85
N GLY A 95 -12.60 4.33 -26.84
CA GLY A 95 -11.50 5.22 -27.24
C GLY A 95 -10.47 5.41 -26.12
N LYS A 96 -9.29 5.93 -26.48
CA LYS A 96 -8.16 6.09 -25.55
C LYS A 96 -8.54 6.96 -24.35
N LEU A 97 -8.24 6.46 -23.14
CA LEU A 97 -8.42 7.17 -21.88
C LEU A 97 -7.21 8.06 -21.55
N SER A 98 -7.43 9.04 -20.67
CA SER A 98 -6.31 9.78 -20.07
C SER A 98 -5.43 8.83 -19.26
N GLU A 99 -4.11 8.98 -19.36
CA GLU A 99 -3.14 8.26 -18.52
C GLU A 99 -3.41 8.47 -17.02
N LEU A 100 -3.97 9.63 -16.65
CA LEU A 100 -4.35 9.94 -15.28
C LEU A 100 -5.43 9.00 -14.74
N ALA A 101 -6.34 8.49 -15.57
CA ALA A 101 -7.40 7.58 -15.14
C ALA A 101 -6.82 6.25 -14.63
N PHE A 102 -5.78 5.74 -15.30
CA PHE A 102 -5.05 4.57 -14.84
C PHE A 102 -4.36 4.81 -13.50
N LEU A 103 -3.71 5.97 -13.32
CA LEU A 103 -3.05 6.33 -12.06
C LEU A 103 -4.05 6.41 -10.91
N VAL A 104 -5.24 7.01 -11.12
CA VAL A 104 -6.29 7.08 -10.09
C VAL A 104 -6.76 5.67 -9.69
N LEU A 105 -7.05 4.80 -10.67
CA LEU A 105 -7.46 3.41 -10.39
C LEU A 105 -6.38 2.61 -9.65
N LEU A 106 -5.11 2.87 -9.95
CA LEU A 106 -3.98 2.26 -9.24
C LEU A 106 -3.91 2.77 -7.79
N LEU A 107 -4.06 4.07 -7.55
CA LEU A 107 -4.04 4.64 -6.19
C LEU A 107 -5.22 4.21 -5.33
N MET A 108 -6.38 4.00 -5.95
CA MET A 108 -7.58 3.46 -5.29
C MET A 108 -7.44 1.98 -4.94
N SER A 109 -6.41 1.29 -5.42
CA SER A 109 -6.25 -0.13 -5.19
C SER A 109 -5.67 -0.45 -3.80
N PRO A 110 -6.07 -1.57 -3.19
CA PRO A 110 -5.38 -2.09 -2.00
C PRO A 110 -3.91 -2.44 -2.24
N LEU A 111 -3.52 -2.70 -3.49
CA LEU A 111 -2.11 -2.87 -3.88
C LEU A 111 -1.30 -1.62 -3.57
N PHE A 112 -1.81 -0.42 -3.89
CA PHE A 112 -1.13 0.82 -3.56
C PHE A 112 -0.96 0.97 -2.04
N ARG A 113 -2.01 0.69 -1.27
CA ARG A 113 -1.95 0.73 0.21
C ARG A 113 -0.85 -0.18 0.76
N TYR A 114 -0.78 -1.39 0.24
CA TYR A 114 0.23 -2.37 0.64
C TYR A 114 1.65 -1.89 0.35
N VAL A 115 1.90 -1.47 -0.90
CA VAL A 115 3.19 -0.94 -1.33
C VAL A 115 3.56 0.29 -0.51
N ALA A 116 2.63 1.22 -0.33
CA ALA A 116 2.85 2.43 0.43
C ALA A 116 3.19 2.13 1.90
N GLU A 117 2.56 1.17 2.56
CA GLU A 117 2.90 0.80 3.94
C GLU A 117 4.33 0.24 4.04
N SER A 118 4.71 -0.66 3.13
CA SER A 118 6.05 -1.26 3.09
C SER A 118 7.16 -0.22 2.93
N PHE A 119 6.93 0.82 2.12
CA PHE A 119 7.90 1.89 1.91
C PHE A 119 7.86 2.98 2.99
N THR A 120 6.67 3.35 3.48
CA THR A 120 6.53 4.46 4.41
C THR A 120 6.89 4.09 5.85
N PHE A 121 6.78 2.81 6.24
CA PHE A 121 7.11 2.40 7.60
C PHE A 121 8.58 2.69 7.99
N PRO A 122 9.61 2.24 7.24
CA PRO A 122 11.00 2.60 7.54
C PRO A 122 11.26 4.12 7.50
N ILE A 123 10.64 4.81 6.52
CA ILE A 123 10.76 6.28 6.39
C ILE A 123 10.25 6.98 7.65
N ARG A 124 9.18 6.48 8.28
CA ARG A 124 8.64 7.08 9.51
C ARG A 124 9.56 6.95 10.71
N ILE A 125 10.19 5.79 10.89
CA ILE A 125 11.19 5.59 11.94
C ILE A 125 12.36 6.55 11.72
N TRP A 126 12.87 6.62 10.48
CA TRP A 126 13.93 7.55 10.09
C TRP A 126 13.54 9.03 10.31
N LEU A 127 12.31 9.42 9.98
CA LEU A 127 11.81 10.78 10.23
C LEU A 127 11.73 11.09 11.73
N SER A 128 11.33 10.13 12.56
CA SER A 128 11.31 10.27 14.03
C SER A 128 12.70 10.55 14.58
N GLU A 129 13.71 9.80 14.12
CA GLU A 129 15.10 10.00 14.49
C GLU A 129 15.61 11.38 14.08
N ILE A 130 15.37 11.80 12.83
CA ILE A 130 15.75 13.13 12.35
C ILE A 130 15.05 14.24 13.15
N SER A 131 13.74 14.10 13.38
CA SER A 131 12.99 15.07 14.19
C SER A 131 13.59 15.21 15.58
N GLY A 132 13.90 14.09 16.23
CA GLY A 132 14.54 14.10 17.54
C GLY A 132 15.93 14.76 17.51
N GLN A 133 16.77 14.47 16.52
CA GLN A 133 18.08 15.11 16.36
C GLN A 133 17.96 16.63 16.19
N ILE A 134 17.00 17.10 15.38
CA ILE A 134 16.74 18.54 15.20
C ILE A 134 16.29 19.17 16.52
N LEU A 135 15.41 18.50 17.28
CA LEU A 135 14.93 19.00 18.57
C LEU A 135 16.04 19.05 19.63
N SER A 136 16.88 18.02 19.71
CA SER A 136 18.07 18.01 20.58
C SER A 136 19.05 19.12 20.21
N PHE A 137 19.27 19.37 18.91
CA PHE A 137 20.09 20.49 18.44
C PHE A 137 19.52 21.85 18.86
N LEU A 138 18.20 21.98 18.91
CA LEU A 138 17.49 23.15 19.44
C LEU A 138 17.44 23.20 20.98
N HIS A 139 18.21 22.36 21.67
CA HIS A 139 18.31 22.26 23.14
C HIS A 139 16.99 21.86 23.84
N PHE A 140 16.08 21.16 23.14
CA PHE A 140 14.96 20.53 23.80
C PHE A 140 15.40 19.23 24.50
N PRO A 141 14.94 18.96 25.73
CA PRO A 141 15.25 17.73 26.46
C PRO A 141 14.38 16.58 25.94
N VAL A 142 14.69 16.11 24.73
CA VAL A 142 13.98 15.02 24.07
C VAL A 142 14.72 13.70 24.23
N GLU A 143 13.97 12.62 24.46
CA GLU A 143 14.45 11.25 24.35
C GLU A 143 13.81 10.59 23.13
N ILE A 144 14.62 9.94 22.30
CA ILE A 144 14.16 9.27 21.09
C ILE A 144 14.12 7.78 21.35
N ASN A 145 12.94 7.17 21.22
CA ASN A 145 12.72 5.75 21.40
C ASN A 145 12.04 5.19 20.14
N GLY A 146 12.83 5.03 19.07
CA GLY A 146 12.34 4.59 17.76
C GLY A 146 11.29 5.54 17.19
N ASN A 147 10.06 5.05 17.00
CA ASN A 147 8.93 5.86 16.52
C ASN A 147 8.28 6.76 17.60
N MET A 148 8.89 6.92 18.77
CA MET A 148 8.39 7.79 19.84
C MET A 148 9.41 8.85 20.21
N ILE A 149 8.95 10.08 20.38
CA ILE A 149 9.73 11.21 20.92
C ILE A 149 9.13 11.57 22.27
N VAL A 150 9.93 11.50 23.34
CA VAL A 150 9.49 11.87 24.70
C VAL A 150 10.02 13.26 25.02
N LEU A 151 9.15 14.19 25.39
CA LEU A 151 9.53 15.55 25.80
C LEU A 151 8.90 15.89 27.16
N ASN A 152 9.75 16.09 28.18
CA ASN A 152 9.32 16.36 29.56
C ASN A 152 8.29 15.34 30.09
N GLY A 153 8.49 14.05 29.77
CA GLY A 153 7.59 12.97 30.17
C GLY A 153 6.30 12.84 29.35
N ASN A 154 6.09 13.66 28.31
CA ASN A 154 5.00 13.47 27.36
C ASN A 154 5.46 12.66 26.15
N ASP A 155 4.71 11.61 25.82
CA ASP A 155 5.01 10.71 24.71
C ASP A 155 4.36 11.23 23.42
N PHE A 156 5.19 11.54 22.42
CA PHE A 156 4.76 11.90 21.07
C PHE A 156 5.05 10.72 20.13
N LEU A 157 4.01 9.95 19.82
CA LEU A 157 4.09 8.85 18.88
C LEU A 157 4.19 9.39 17.44
N VAL A 158 5.34 9.18 16.83
CA VAL A 158 5.57 9.27 15.39
C VAL A 158 5.03 7.98 14.74
N ASP A 159 3.70 7.82 14.86
CA ASP A 159 2.78 6.85 14.24
C ASP A 159 2.34 5.56 14.95
N ALA A 160 1.02 5.50 15.16
CA ALA A 160 0.12 4.38 14.79
C ALA A 160 -1.32 4.88 14.48
N ALA A 161 -1.67 6.10 14.91
CA ALA A 161 -2.99 6.72 14.78
C ALA A 161 -3.10 7.80 13.69
N CYS A 162 -1.99 8.31 13.15
CA CYS A 162 -2.08 9.36 12.14
C CYS A 162 -2.40 8.77 10.77
N THR A 163 -3.26 9.48 10.06
CA THR A 163 -3.63 9.34 8.65
C THR A 163 -2.46 9.38 7.65
N GLY A 164 -1.19 9.13 8.03
CA GLY A 164 -0.01 9.29 7.17
C GLY A 164 -0.08 8.51 5.84
N LEU A 165 -0.58 7.26 5.87
CA LEU A 165 -0.82 6.47 4.66
C LEU A 165 -1.95 7.07 3.80
N GLN A 166 -3.00 7.57 4.45
CA GLN A 166 -4.08 8.30 3.78
C GLN A 166 -3.56 9.64 3.23
N MET A 167 -2.60 10.30 3.88
CA MET A 167 -2.02 11.56 3.43
C MET A 167 -1.15 11.36 2.19
N LEU A 168 -0.41 10.25 2.07
CA LEU A 168 0.30 9.96 0.84
C LEU A 168 -0.67 9.74 -0.33
N GLY A 169 -1.65 8.85 -0.16
CA GLY A 169 -2.68 8.62 -1.17
C GLY A 169 -3.45 9.89 -1.54
N LEU A 170 -3.86 10.67 -0.55
CA LEU A 170 -4.52 11.97 -0.71
C LEU A 170 -3.63 12.96 -1.48
N SER A 171 -2.35 13.08 -1.13
CA SER A 171 -1.42 13.99 -1.81
C SER A 171 -1.23 13.62 -3.28
N PHE A 172 -1.15 12.33 -3.61
CA PHE A 172 -1.08 11.88 -4.99
C PHE A 172 -2.38 12.09 -5.76
N LEU A 173 -3.54 11.82 -5.15
CA LEU A 173 -4.84 12.13 -5.74
C LEU A 173 -4.98 13.62 -6.02
N MET A 174 -4.59 14.46 -5.07
CA MET A 174 -4.57 15.91 -5.20
C MET A 174 -3.62 16.36 -6.32
N CYS A 175 -2.42 15.78 -6.42
CA CYS A 175 -1.53 16.02 -7.56
C CYS A 175 -2.18 15.64 -8.89
N ILE A 176 -2.84 14.49 -8.98
CA ILE A 176 -3.52 14.05 -10.21
C ILE A 176 -4.68 14.99 -10.57
N PHE A 177 -5.44 15.43 -9.57
CA PHE A 177 -6.48 16.43 -9.78
C PHE A 177 -5.89 17.72 -10.37
N LEU A 178 -4.79 18.24 -9.82
CA LEU A 178 -4.11 19.42 -10.37
C LEU A 178 -3.61 19.21 -11.79
N LEU A 179 -3.05 18.03 -12.09
CA LEU A 179 -2.64 17.67 -13.44
C LEU A 179 -3.85 17.70 -14.39
N ALA A 180 -4.96 17.06 -14.01
CA ALA A 180 -6.17 17.03 -14.83
C ALA A 180 -6.76 18.43 -15.02
N TYR A 181 -6.82 19.22 -13.95
CA TYR A 181 -7.35 20.59 -13.95
C TYR A 181 -6.56 21.51 -14.88
N TYR A 182 -5.23 21.50 -14.80
CA TYR A 182 -4.41 22.35 -15.67
C TYR A 182 -4.32 21.82 -17.11
N GLN A 183 -4.45 20.50 -17.32
CA GLN A 183 -4.60 19.94 -18.67
C GLN A 183 -5.90 20.44 -19.34
N ASP A 184 -7.00 20.48 -18.58
CA ASP A 184 -8.30 20.98 -19.04
C ASP A 184 -8.25 22.50 -19.29
N ILE A 185 -7.71 23.29 -18.37
CA ILE A 185 -7.60 24.76 -18.55
C ILE A 185 -6.77 25.14 -19.77
N TYR A 186 -5.60 24.52 -19.92
CA TYR A 186 -4.68 24.88 -21.00
C TYR A 186 -4.91 24.08 -22.28
N GLN A 187 -5.88 23.15 -22.29
CA GLN A 187 -6.19 22.26 -23.42
C GLN A 187 -4.95 21.53 -23.96
N LYS A 188 -4.04 21.15 -23.06
CA LYS A 188 -2.74 20.52 -23.36
C LYS A 188 -2.61 19.20 -22.63
N LYS A 189 -2.01 18.19 -23.27
CA LYS A 189 -1.79 16.88 -22.65
C LYS A 189 -0.35 16.78 -22.16
N LEU A 190 -0.18 16.42 -20.89
CA LEU A 190 1.15 16.14 -20.34
C LEU A 190 1.55 14.72 -20.69
N THR A 191 2.76 14.53 -21.19
CA THR A 191 3.32 13.19 -21.40
C THR A 191 3.41 12.43 -20.06
N PHE A 192 3.35 11.10 -20.11
CA PHE A 192 3.41 10.24 -18.92
C PHE A 192 4.66 10.50 -18.06
N GLY A 193 5.81 10.82 -18.65
CA GLY A 193 7.04 11.13 -17.91
C GLY A 193 6.91 12.34 -16.98
N TRP A 194 6.23 13.41 -17.43
CA TRP A 194 5.97 14.59 -16.60
C TRP A 194 4.96 14.31 -15.49
N GLN A 195 3.98 13.43 -15.73
CA GLN A 195 3.05 12.98 -14.70
C GLN A 195 3.78 12.20 -13.60
N LEU A 196 4.68 11.30 -13.98
CA LEU A 196 5.50 10.54 -13.02
C LEU A 196 6.47 11.43 -12.25
N LEU A 197 7.08 12.43 -12.92
CA LEU A 197 7.92 13.42 -12.25
C LEU A 197 7.12 14.22 -11.21
N ALA A 198 5.91 14.66 -11.55
CA ALA A 198 5.05 15.40 -10.62
C ALA A 198 4.67 14.56 -9.39
N LEU A 199 4.35 13.27 -9.57
CA LEU A 199 4.13 12.34 -8.45
C LEU A 199 5.38 12.13 -7.61
N THR A 200 6.56 12.04 -8.23
CA THR A 200 7.84 11.91 -7.52
C THR A 200 8.13 13.15 -6.67
N ILE A 201 7.93 14.36 -7.23
CA ILE A 201 8.08 15.61 -6.47
C ILE A 201 7.06 15.66 -5.32
N THR A 202 5.81 15.25 -5.56
CA THR A 202 4.77 15.19 -4.53
C THR A 202 5.17 14.27 -3.38
N PHE A 203 5.79 13.11 -3.69
CA PHE A 203 6.31 12.18 -2.68
C PHE A 203 7.37 12.84 -1.80
N LEU A 204 8.35 13.53 -2.40
CA LEU A 204 9.41 14.22 -1.68
C LEU A 204 8.86 15.36 -0.80
N LEU A 205 7.93 16.17 -1.34
CA LEU A 205 7.25 17.20 -0.58
C LEU A 205 6.43 16.62 0.58
N ASN A 206 5.84 15.44 0.41
CA ASN A 206 5.10 14.76 1.47
C ASN A 206 6.04 14.31 2.62
N ILE A 207 7.22 13.77 2.30
CA ILE A 207 8.25 13.46 3.30
C ILE A 207 8.64 14.72 4.09
N LEU A 208 8.90 15.82 3.39
CA LEU A 208 9.22 17.10 4.04
C LEU A 208 8.06 17.64 4.89
N SER A 209 6.83 17.58 4.38
CA SER A 209 5.63 18.00 5.09
C SER A 209 5.44 17.21 6.38
N ASN A 210 5.66 15.89 6.35
CA ASN A 210 5.59 15.04 7.54
C ASN A 210 6.69 15.36 8.55
N LEU A 211 7.92 15.66 8.09
CA LEU A 211 9.00 16.12 8.98
C LEU A 211 8.59 17.41 9.72
N CYS A 212 8.14 18.42 8.96
CA CYS A 212 7.66 19.67 9.56
C CYS A 212 6.49 19.43 10.51
N ARG A 213 5.55 18.56 10.17
CA ARG A 213 4.42 18.20 11.03
C ARG A 213 4.90 17.64 12.36
N ILE A 214 5.81 16.67 12.37
CA ILE A 214 6.34 16.05 13.60
C ILE A 214 6.99 17.12 14.48
N LEU A 215 7.86 17.96 13.90
CA LEU A 215 8.53 19.03 14.64
C LEU A 215 7.52 19.99 15.28
N LEU A 216 6.51 20.44 14.53
CA LEU A 216 5.49 21.35 15.03
C LEU A 216 4.65 20.71 16.15
N LEU A 217 4.25 19.44 16.00
CA LEU A 217 3.50 18.71 17.03
C LEU A 217 4.28 18.63 18.35
N VAL A 218 5.58 18.30 18.29
CA VAL A 218 6.41 18.17 19.50
C VAL A 218 6.71 19.54 20.12
N ILE A 219 7.08 20.54 19.31
CA ILE A 219 7.40 21.90 19.80
C ILE A 219 6.17 22.53 20.48
N PHE A 220 4.99 22.41 19.86
CA PHE A 220 3.74 22.95 20.41
C PHE A 220 3.05 22.01 21.39
N ARG A 221 3.64 20.83 21.68
CA ARG A 221 3.12 19.82 22.61
C ARG A 221 1.68 19.39 22.29
N ILE A 222 1.37 19.23 21.01
CA ILE A 222 0.05 18.82 20.54
C ILE A 222 -0.01 17.29 20.51
N THR A 223 -0.80 16.70 21.39
CA THR A 223 -1.01 15.25 21.47
C THR A 223 -2.04 14.77 20.44
N PRO A 224 -2.05 13.46 20.10
CA PRO A 224 -2.99 12.90 19.11
C PRO A 224 -4.48 13.07 19.46
N ASP A 225 -4.83 13.17 20.76
CA ASP A 225 -6.21 13.34 21.20
C ASP A 225 -6.76 14.77 20.98
N ASN A 226 -5.88 15.72 20.62
CA ASN A 226 -6.27 17.10 20.40
C ASN A 226 -6.69 17.31 18.94
N PHE A 227 -7.87 17.92 18.71
CA PHE A 227 -8.34 18.29 17.37
C PHE A 227 -7.30 19.12 16.56
N LEU A 228 -6.48 19.93 17.22
CA LEU A 228 -5.40 20.69 16.58
C LEU A 228 -4.37 19.79 15.87
N HIS A 229 -4.21 18.54 16.30
CA HIS A 229 -3.34 17.57 15.66
C HIS A 229 -3.72 17.36 14.19
N ASP A 230 -5.02 17.13 13.93
CA ASP A 230 -5.52 16.88 12.58
C ASP A 230 -5.52 18.14 11.72
N VAL A 231 -5.89 19.27 12.31
CA VAL A 231 -5.85 20.58 11.63
C VAL A 231 -4.44 20.91 11.18
N LEU A 232 -3.45 20.74 12.06
CA LEU A 232 -2.06 21.00 11.73
C LEU A 232 -1.57 20.08 10.62
N GLY A 233 -1.99 18.81 10.64
CA GLY A 233 -1.73 17.86 9.56
C GLY A 233 -2.26 18.32 8.21
N ILE A 234 -3.51 18.78 8.15
CA ILE A 234 -4.12 19.33 6.93
C ILE A 234 -3.41 20.61 6.50
N CYS A 235 -3.09 21.52 7.43
CA CYS A 235 -2.33 22.73 7.12
C CYS A 235 -0.95 22.41 6.53
N CYS A 236 -0.23 21.43 7.10
CA CYS A 236 1.06 20.99 6.57
C CYS A 236 0.93 20.41 5.16
N LEU A 237 -0.11 19.63 4.89
CA LEU A 237 -0.39 19.12 3.55
C LEU A 237 -0.67 20.25 2.55
N LEU A 238 -1.52 21.21 2.94
CA LEU A 238 -1.89 22.33 2.06
C LEU A 238 -0.71 23.27 1.78
N ILE A 239 0.06 23.61 2.81
CA ILE A 239 1.16 24.57 2.71
C ILE A 239 2.40 23.95 2.07
N TYR A 240 2.82 22.75 2.51
CA TYR A 240 4.09 22.16 2.07
C TYR A 240 3.95 21.26 0.85
N VAL A 241 2.75 20.78 0.51
CA VAL A 241 2.53 19.91 -0.66
C VAL A 241 1.67 20.59 -1.70
N TRP A 242 0.43 20.92 -1.38
CA TRP A 242 -0.53 21.41 -2.37
C TRP A 242 -0.11 22.74 -3.00
N LEU A 243 0.20 23.76 -2.19
CA LEU A 243 0.54 25.09 -2.67
C LEU A 243 1.79 25.08 -3.59
N PRO A 244 2.92 24.43 -3.23
CA PRO A 244 4.05 24.27 -4.14
C PRO A 244 3.66 23.52 -5.42
N MET A 245 2.88 22.44 -5.31
CA MET A 245 2.47 21.65 -6.47
C MET A 245 1.58 22.42 -7.44
N VAL A 246 0.72 23.33 -6.97
CA VAL A 246 -0.04 24.26 -7.83
C VAL A 246 0.91 25.08 -8.69
N GLY A 247 1.94 25.68 -8.09
CA GLY A 247 2.94 26.46 -8.82
C GLY A 247 3.74 25.63 -9.83
N ILE A 248 4.22 24.46 -9.40
CA ILE A 248 5.04 23.54 -10.22
C ILE A 248 4.23 23.02 -11.41
N ILE A 249 3.03 22.47 -11.18
CA ILE A 249 2.20 21.88 -12.25
C ILE A 249 1.75 22.97 -13.23
N ARG A 250 1.37 24.14 -12.73
CA ARG A 250 1.02 25.28 -13.61
C ARG A 250 2.16 25.61 -14.55
N GLN A 251 3.40 25.69 -14.05
CA GLN A 251 4.56 25.97 -14.90
C GLN A 251 4.85 24.87 -15.90
N ILE A 252 4.74 23.60 -15.49
CA ILE A 252 4.92 22.44 -16.38
C ILE A 252 3.88 22.49 -17.51
N ALA A 253 2.61 22.71 -17.16
CA ALA A 253 1.50 22.75 -18.12
C ALA A 253 1.60 23.93 -19.10
N LEU A 254 2.06 25.11 -18.66
CA LEU A 254 2.26 26.28 -19.52
C LEU A 254 3.34 26.03 -20.59
N LYS A 255 4.46 25.40 -20.20
CA LYS A 255 5.63 25.18 -21.08
C LYS A 255 5.46 24.07 -22.10
N GLN A 256 4.49 23.17 -21.92
CA GLN A 256 4.26 22.10 -22.88
C GLN A 256 3.50 22.66 -24.09
N VAL A 257 3.92 22.29 -25.30
CA VAL A 257 3.14 22.50 -26.52
C VAL A 257 2.71 21.11 -26.96
N THR A 258 1.40 20.89 -27.03
CA THR A 258 0.88 19.65 -27.61
C THR A 258 -0.11 20.04 -28.68
N GLU A 259 0.10 19.51 -29.88
CA GLU A 259 -0.85 19.66 -30.98
C GLU A 259 -2.12 18.87 -30.65
N SER A 260 -3.27 19.51 -30.82
CA SER A 260 -4.56 18.85 -30.72
C SER A 260 -4.73 17.93 -31.93
N VAL A 261 -4.57 16.63 -31.73
CA VAL A 261 -4.92 15.65 -32.76
C VAL A 261 -6.43 15.47 -32.73
N GLU A 262 -7.11 15.81 -33.83
CA GLU A 262 -8.53 15.55 -33.98
C GLU A 262 -8.81 14.04 -33.91
N PRO A 263 -9.78 13.59 -33.10
CA PRO A 263 -10.10 12.18 -32.98
C PRO A 263 -10.77 11.68 -34.28
N LYS A 264 -10.21 10.61 -34.85
CA LYS A 264 -10.86 9.86 -35.94
C LYS A 264 -11.84 8.86 -35.33
N ILE A 265 -13.09 8.91 -35.77
CA ILE A 265 -14.12 7.96 -35.37
C ILE A 265 -13.87 6.63 -36.10
N GLU A 266 -13.23 5.68 -35.42
CA GLU A 266 -13.04 4.33 -35.94
C GLU A 266 -14.17 3.39 -35.49
N GLU A 267 -14.75 2.63 -36.42
CA GLU A 267 -15.74 1.60 -36.09
C GLU A 267 -15.12 0.40 -35.36
N THR A 268 -15.90 -0.28 -34.52
CA THR A 268 -15.42 -1.47 -33.77
C THR A 268 -15.43 -2.70 -34.66
N GLY A 269 -14.25 -3.16 -35.08
CA GLY A 269 -14.13 -4.38 -35.87
C GLY A 269 -14.40 -5.66 -35.08
N LEU A 270 -14.79 -6.73 -35.78
CA LEU A 270 -15.08 -8.05 -35.18
C LEU A 270 -13.93 -8.59 -34.30
N ARG A 271 -12.68 -8.34 -34.71
CA ARG A 271 -11.48 -8.73 -33.94
C ARG A 271 -11.48 -8.14 -32.53
N GLN A 272 -11.87 -6.88 -32.37
CA GLN A 272 -11.91 -6.21 -31.06
C GLN A 272 -12.97 -6.84 -30.14
N TRP A 273 -14.12 -7.24 -30.69
CA TRP A 273 -15.16 -7.95 -29.95
C TRP A 273 -14.69 -9.31 -29.45
N ILE A 274 -14.06 -10.11 -30.33
CA ILE A 274 -13.54 -11.44 -29.97
C ILE A 274 -12.48 -11.32 -28.88
N MET A 275 -11.54 -10.38 -29.01
CA MET A 275 -10.49 -10.17 -28.01
C MET A 275 -11.06 -9.77 -26.64
N ASN A 276 -12.03 -8.85 -26.61
CA ASN A 276 -12.67 -8.47 -25.35
C ASN A 276 -13.50 -9.61 -24.73
N GLY A 277 -14.19 -10.40 -25.56
CA GLY A 277 -14.86 -11.63 -25.14
C GLY A 277 -13.89 -12.59 -24.45
N LEU A 278 -12.78 -12.89 -25.12
CA LEU A 278 -11.75 -13.79 -24.60
C LEU A 278 -11.16 -13.30 -23.27
N PHE A 279 -10.73 -12.03 -23.20
CA PHE A 279 -10.15 -11.50 -21.96
C PHE A 279 -11.17 -11.43 -20.82
N LEU A 280 -12.43 -11.10 -21.11
CA LEU A 280 -13.47 -11.11 -20.09
C LEU A 280 -13.68 -12.53 -19.55
N SER A 281 -13.79 -13.54 -20.42
CA SER A 281 -13.98 -14.93 -20.01
C SER A 281 -12.79 -15.46 -19.21
N VAL A 282 -11.56 -15.19 -19.63
CA VAL A 282 -10.35 -15.61 -18.91
C VAL A 282 -10.22 -14.90 -17.57
N THR A 283 -10.48 -13.59 -17.52
CA THR A 283 -10.44 -12.81 -16.28
C THR A 283 -11.52 -13.30 -15.31
N ALA A 284 -12.75 -13.54 -15.79
CA ALA A 284 -13.82 -14.11 -14.99
C ALA A 284 -13.45 -15.50 -14.44
N TYR A 285 -12.91 -16.38 -15.29
CA TYR A 285 -12.44 -17.69 -14.86
C TYR A 285 -11.37 -17.58 -13.76
N LEU A 286 -10.35 -16.75 -13.95
CA LEU A 286 -9.27 -16.57 -12.95
C LEU A 286 -9.79 -15.98 -11.63
N ILE A 287 -10.76 -15.07 -11.66
CA ILE A 287 -11.33 -14.47 -10.44
C ILE A 287 -12.25 -15.46 -9.71
N LEU A 288 -13.11 -16.16 -10.45
CA LEU A 288 -14.12 -17.06 -9.88
C LEU A 288 -13.54 -18.42 -9.46
N SER A 289 -12.53 -18.92 -10.17
CA SER A 289 -11.80 -20.16 -9.81
C SER A 289 -10.95 -20.02 -8.54
N PHE A 290 -10.84 -18.81 -7.97
CA PHE A 290 -10.21 -18.62 -6.67
C PHE A 290 -11.08 -19.22 -5.55
N THR A 291 -10.92 -20.53 -5.37
CA THR A 291 -11.17 -21.19 -4.10
C THR A 291 -9.96 -20.86 -3.24
N GLY A 292 -10.15 -20.05 -2.20
CA GLY A 292 -9.06 -19.47 -1.42
C GLY A 292 -7.99 -20.53 -1.09
N SER A 293 -6.72 -20.16 -1.24
CA SER A 293 -5.55 -21.03 -1.03
C SER A 293 -5.44 -21.52 0.42
N THR A 294 -6.32 -22.43 0.81
CA THR A 294 -6.23 -23.20 2.05
C THR A 294 -5.31 -24.41 1.87
N LYS A 295 -5.14 -24.92 0.65
CA LYS A 295 -4.39 -26.16 0.37
C LYS A 295 -2.86 -26.00 0.33
N ALA A 296 -2.32 -24.86 -0.10
CA ALA A 296 -0.86 -24.65 -0.11
C ALA A 296 -0.27 -24.49 1.30
N GLN A 297 -1.11 -24.21 2.30
CA GLN A 297 -0.73 -24.06 3.70
C GLN A 297 -0.48 -25.40 4.40
N GLU A 298 -1.02 -26.51 3.88
CA GLU A 298 -0.93 -27.84 4.51
C GLU A 298 0.45 -28.50 4.36
N GLN A 299 1.25 -28.13 3.34
CA GLN A 299 2.53 -28.80 3.06
C GLN A 299 3.75 -28.25 3.83
N ILE A 300 3.64 -27.09 4.49
CA ILE A 300 4.71 -26.53 5.34
C ILE A 300 4.67 -27.13 6.77
N ILE A 301 3.65 -27.95 7.08
CA ILE A 301 3.34 -28.44 8.42
C ILE A 301 4.33 -29.52 8.94
N THR A 302 5.33 -29.93 8.15
CA THR A 302 6.22 -31.06 8.52
C THR A 302 7.57 -30.64 9.11
N GLU A 303 7.72 -29.43 9.64
CA GLU A 303 8.81 -29.16 10.60
C GLU A 303 8.24 -29.24 12.02
N LYS A 304 8.58 -30.34 12.71
CA LYS A 304 8.38 -30.46 14.16
C LYS A 304 9.27 -29.40 14.84
N HIS A 305 8.74 -28.21 15.05
CA HIS A 305 9.35 -27.22 15.93
C HIS A 305 9.08 -27.61 17.39
N GLU A 306 9.62 -28.75 17.81
CA GLU A 306 9.67 -29.12 19.22
C GLU A 306 10.82 -28.37 19.87
N LYS A 307 10.51 -27.15 20.32
CA LYS A 307 11.39 -26.42 21.23
C LYS A 307 10.98 -26.79 22.65
N ALA A 308 11.95 -27.20 23.47
CA ALA A 308 11.70 -27.58 24.86
C ALA A 308 10.95 -26.44 25.57
N ASN A 309 9.91 -26.78 26.35
CA ASN A 309 9.07 -25.86 27.14
C ASN A 309 8.01 -25.04 26.37
N TYR A 310 7.76 -25.32 25.09
CA TYR A 310 6.66 -24.69 24.35
C TYR A 310 5.57 -25.69 23.96
N GLN A 311 4.32 -25.34 24.23
CA GLN A 311 3.16 -26.03 23.68
C GLN A 311 2.87 -25.48 22.29
N ALA A 312 3.10 -26.31 21.27
CA ALA A 312 2.83 -25.97 19.88
C ALA A 312 1.39 -26.30 19.49
N LYS A 313 0.70 -25.34 18.86
CA LYS A 313 -0.63 -25.49 18.27
C LYS A 313 -0.62 -24.91 16.86
N VAL A 314 -0.90 -25.74 15.85
CA VAL A 314 -1.08 -25.27 14.48
C VAL A 314 -2.51 -24.75 14.35
N LEU A 315 -2.67 -23.50 13.90
CA LEU A 315 -3.96 -22.89 13.64
C LEU A 315 -4.47 -23.30 12.25
N ASN A 316 -5.78 -23.19 12.01
CA ASN A 316 -6.41 -23.47 10.71
C ASN A 316 -5.84 -22.63 9.55
N THR A 317 -5.10 -21.57 9.87
CA THR A 317 -4.39 -20.70 8.94
C THR A 317 -2.96 -21.16 8.65
N GLY A 318 -2.55 -22.35 9.12
CA GLY A 318 -1.17 -22.87 9.00
C GLY A 318 -0.12 -22.06 9.76
N ILE A 319 -0.54 -21.15 10.63
CA ILE A 319 0.33 -20.44 11.57
C ILE A 319 0.57 -21.36 12.76
N THR A 320 1.83 -21.57 13.12
CA THR A 320 2.19 -22.32 14.32
C THR A 320 2.27 -21.37 15.51
N GLN A 321 1.38 -21.54 16.48
CA GLN A 321 1.41 -20.86 17.76
C GLN A 321 2.23 -21.70 18.74
N MET A 322 3.18 -21.10 19.44
CA MET A 322 3.99 -21.73 20.47
C MET A 322 3.84 -20.94 21.75
N LYS A 323 3.23 -21.57 22.77
CA LYS A 323 2.94 -20.92 24.06
C LYS A 323 3.76 -21.55 25.17
N SER A 324 4.35 -20.71 26.01
CA SER A 324 4.97 -21.08 27.29
C SER A 324 4.41 -20.18 28.39
N ASP A 325 4.82 -20.43 29.64
CA ASP A 325 4.48 -19.54 30.77
C ASP A 325 5.13 -18.16 30.67
N LYS A 326 6.14 -18.00 29.82
CA LYS A 326 6.96 -16.77 29.70
C LYS A 326 6.65 -15.95 28.46
N ALA A 327 6.22 -16.61 27.38
CA ALA A 327 6.04 -15.97 26.09
C ALA A 327 5.12 -16.74 25.15
N LEU A 328 4.59 -15.98 24.20
CA LEU A 328 3.81 -16.42 23.06
C LEU A 328 4.60 -16.15 21.77
N VAL A 329 4.86 -17.19 20.99
CA VAL A 329 5.59 -17.11 19.72
C VAL A 329 4.68 -17.57 18.60
N TYR A 330 4.63 -16.81 17.50
CA TYR A 330 3.97 -17.22 16.27
C TYR A 330 5.00 -17.39 15.16
N LEU A 331 4.95 -18.54 14.51
CA LEU A 331 5.69 -18.83 13.29
C LEU A 331 4.70 -18.75 12.13
N LYS A 332 4.84 -17.72 11.31
CA LYS A 332 3.97 -17.48 10.17
C LYS A 332 4.76 -17.79 8.90
N PRO A 333 4.51 -18.93 8.24
CA PRO A 333 5.20 -19.26 7.01
C PRO A 333 4.85 -18.24 5.93
N ILE A 334 5.85 -17.84 5.15
CA ILE A 334 5.65 -16.96 4.01
C ILE A 334 5.79 -17.82 2.75
N PRO A 335 4.67 -18.09 2.05
CA PRO A 335 4.69 -19.09 1.00
C PRO A 335 5.57 -18.68 -0.19
N ASP A 336 5.66 -17.41 -0.54
CA ASP A 336 6.46 -16.90 -1.66
C ASP A 336 6.77 -15.40 -1.56
N PHE A 337 7.71 -14.90 -2.36
CA PHE A 337 8.15 -13.48 -2.38
C PHE A 337 7.02 -12.46 -2.63
N TYR A 338 5.98 -12.86 -3.35
CA TYR A 338 4.82 -12.03 -3.68
C TYR A 338 3.71 -12.10 -2.64
N SER A 339 3.88 -12.90 -1.58
CA SER A 339 2.85 -13.09 -0.57
C SER A 339 2.61 -11.78 0.19
N GLY A 340 1.33 -11.45 0.36
CA GLY A 340 0.93 -10.34 1.21
C GLY A 340 1.38 -10.62 2.65
N GLU A 341 1.92 -9.60 3.30
CA GLU A 341 2.43 -9.72 4.64
C GLU A 341 1.36 -10.05 5.69
N HIS A 342 1.71 -10.96 6.58
CA HIS A 342 1.17 -10.99 7.93
C HIS A 342 1.83 -9.91 8.80
N SER A 343 1.82 -8.65 8.34
CA SER A 343 2.45 -7.55 9.07
C SER A 343 1.89 -7.58 10.49
N PRO A 344 2.76 -7.75 11.51
CA PRO A 344 2.31 -7.94 12.89
C PRO A 344 1.40 -6.80 13.35
N ILE A 345 1.65 -5.60 12.83
CA ILE A 345 0.87 -4.38 13.06
C ILE A 345 -0.61 -4.57 12.72
N PHE A 346 -0.94 -5.19 11.58
CA PHE A 346 -2.35 -5.43 11.20
C PHE A 346 -3.01 -6.47 12.10
N CYS A 347 -2.29 -7.53 12.47
CA CYS A 347 -2.81 -8.58 13.37
C CYS A 347 -3.09 -8.03 14.79
N TRP A 348 -2.17 -7.23 15.33
CA TRP A 348 -2.30 -6.67 16.67
C TRP A 348 -3.37 -5.59 16.75
N LYS A 349 -3.43 -4.68 15.76
CA LYS A 349 -4.53 -3.71 15.66
C LYS A 349 -5.88 -4.40 15.54
N GLY A 350 -5.98 -5.45 14.73
CA GLY A 350 -7.19 -6.26 14.62
C GLY A 350 -7.57 -6.98 15.91
N SER A 351 -6.61 -7.19 16.81
CA SER A 351 -6.82 -7.78 18.15
C SER A 351 -7.09 -6.73 19.24
N GLY A 352 -7.20 -5.45 18.87
CA GLY A 352 -7.51 -4.34 19.79
C GLY A 352 -6.32 -3.71 20.51
N TYR A 353 -5.07 -4.07 20.13
CA TYR A 353 -3.87 -3.44 20.70
C TYR A 353 -3.49 -2.16 19.95
N THR A 354 -3.08 -1.15 20.71
CA THR A 354 -2.28 -0.03 20.20
C THR A 354 -0.81 -0.40 20.20
N PHE A 355 -0.07 0.12 19.23
CA PHE A 355 1.31 -0.26 19.00
C PHE A 355 2.23 0.95 19.15
N GLU A 356 3.18 0.85 20.08
CA GLU A 356 3.97 1.96 20.60
C GLU A 356 5.45 1.57 20.73
N LYS A 357 6.33 2.58 20.82
CA LYS A 357 7.78 2.40 21.09
C LYS A 357 8.47 1.42 20.14
N ILE A 358 8.10 1.49 18.87
CA ILE A 358 8.64 0.62 17.83
C ILE A 358 10.05 1.09 17.50
N LYS A 359 11.03 0.20 17.65
CA LYS A 359 12.43 0.48 17.34
C LYS A 359 13.09 -0.71 16.67
N GLU A 360 14.14 -0.41 15.93
CA GLU A 360 15.09 -1.43 15.49
C GLU A 360 16.13 -1.63 16.58
N GLU A 361 16.39 -2.89 16.94
CA GLU A 361 17.45 -3.29 17.86
C GLU A 361 18.34 -4.34 17.20
N ILE A 362 19.64 -4.28 17.51
CA ILE A 362 20.59 -5.33 17.15
C ILE A 362 20.70 -6.31 18.32
N VAL A 363 20.27 -7.55 18.12
CA VAL A 363 20.39 -8.63 19.12
C VAL A 363 21.23 -9.75 18.50
N GLN A 364 22.33 -10.11 19.15
CA GLN A 364 23.31 -11.09 18.63
C GLN A 364 23.72 -10.81 17.16
N SER A 365 23.97 -9.54 16.82
CA SER A 365 24.31 -9.07 15.47
C SER A 365 23.19 -9.13 14.42
N TYR A 366 21.96 -9.46 14.81
CA TYR A 366 20.81 -9.46 13.90
C TYR A 366 19.89 -8.28 14.13
N PRO A 367 19.42 -7.60 13.06
CA PRO A 367 18.45 -6.53 13.15
C PRO A 367 17.05 -7.10 13.40
N ILE A 368 16.40 -6.62 14.44
CA ILE A 368 15.08 -7.07 14.89
C ILE A 368 14.24 -5.86 15.22
N TYR A 369 12.96 -5.88 14.86
CA TYR A 369 12.04 -4.88 15.35
C TYR A 369 11.48 -5.29 16.71
N THR A 370 11.48 -4.36 17.65
CA THR A 370 10.81 -4.51 18.95
C THR A 370 9.78 -3.40 19.14
N GLY A 371 8.80 -3.63 20.01
CA GLY A 371 7.75 -2.66 20.32
C GLY A 371 6.94 -3.04 21.54
N VAL A 372 6.04 -2.15 21.93
CA VAL A 372 5.12 -2.32 23.06
C VAL A 372 3.69 -2.34 22.55
N LEU A 373 2.94 -3.35 22.97
CA LEU A 373 1.53 -3.53 22.70
C LEU A 373 0.76 -3.09 23.94
N THR A 374 -0.12 -2.11 23.80
CA THR A 374 -0.92 -1.54 24.89
C THR A 374 -2.41 -1.77 24.64
N THR A 375 -3.14 -2.08 25.70
CA THR A 375 -4.60 -1.91 25.78
C THR A 375 -4.92 -1.09 27.03
N LYS A 376 -6.20 -0.91 27.35
CA LYS A 376 -6.59 -0.25 28.61
C LYS A 376 -6.10 -1.01 29.86
N ASN A 377 -5.92 -2.32 29.75
CA ASN A 377 -5.65 -3.19 30.90
C ASN A 377 -4.30 -3.92 30.82
N ASP A 378 -3.74 -4.06 29.62
CA ASP A 378 -2.55 -4.88 29.39
C ASP A 378 -1.43 -4.08 28.72
N LYS A 379 -0.20 -4.42 29.10
CA LYS A 379 1.01 -3.95 28.45
C LYS A 379 1.90 -5.15 28.16
N LEU A 380 2.14 -5.43 26.90
CA LEU A 380 2.97 -6.53 26.42
C LEU A 380 4.15 -5.99 25.62
N TYR A 381 5.23 -6.75 25.57
CA TYR A 381 6.42 -6.43 24.79
C TYR A 381 6.51 -7.42 23.65
N THR A 382 6.86 -6.95 22.46
CA THR A 382 6.90 -7.81 21.28
C THR A 382 8.11 -7.54 20.40
N ALA A 383 8.52 -8.57 19.66
CA ALA A 383 9.56 -8.50 18.67
C ALA A 383 9.20 -9.32 17.43
N TRP A 384 9.73 -8.92 16.27
CA TRP A 384 9.54 -9.69 15.04
C TRP A 384 10.67 -9.52 14.05
N TRP A 385 10.91 -10.59 13.30
CA TRP A 385 11.91 -10.68 12.24
C TRP A 385 11.55 -11.79 11.26
N PHE A 386 12.19 -11.76 10.09
CA PHE A 386 12.08 -12.78 9.07
C PHE A 386 13.29 -13.70 9.11
N THR A 387 13.09 -15.00 8.95
CA THR A 387 14.18 -15.96 8.80
C THR A 387 13.82 -17.11 7.88
N ASN A 388 14.81 -17.67 7.18
CA ASN A 388 14.70 -18.96 6.47
C ASN A 388 15.56 -20.06 7.13
N GLY A 389 16.07 -19.82 8.34
CA GLY A 389 16.98 -20.71 9.07
C GLY A 389 18.47 -20.38 8.87
N GLU A 390 18.83 -19.77 7.74
CA GLU A 390 20.22 -19.37 7.44
C GLU A 390 20.43 -17.86 7.55
N VAL A 391 19.41 -17.10 7.12
CA VAL A 391 19.42 -15.64 7.11
C VAL A 391 18.37 -15.14 8.10
N ILE A 392 18.70 -14.07 8.81
CA ILE A 392 17.80 -13.32 9.69
C ILE A 392 17.82 -11.87 9.24
N THR A 393 16.64 -11.30 8.99
CA THR A 393 16.49 -9.90 8.58
C THR A 393 15.16 -9.35 9.07
N ASN A 394 15.11 -8.06 9.40
CA ASN A 394 13.87 -7.33 9.61
C ASN A 394 13.37 -6.63 8.32
N SER A 395 14.18 -6.66 7.24
CA SER A 395 13.90 -5.96 6.00
C SER A 395 12.96 -6.74 5.10
N GLN A 396 11.82 -6.12 4.82
CA GLN A 396 10.80 -6.62 3.92
C GLN A 396 11.27 -6.80 2.48
N LEU A 397 12.13 -5.90 2.01
CA LEU A 397 12.66 -5.94 0.64
C LEU A 397 13.73 -7.01 0.52
N GLU A 398 14.54 -7.18 1.56
CA GLU A 398 15.65 -8.14 1.54
C GLU A 398 15.14 -9.58 1.42
N TRP A 399 14.26 -10.03 2.32
CA TRP A 399 13.79 -11.42 2.29
C TRP A 399 13.06 -11.73 0.98
N ARG A 400 12.29 -10.77 0.43
CA ARG A 400 11.60 -10.93 -0.86
C ARG A 400 12.58 -11.13 -1.99
N TRP A 401 13.61 -10.29 -2.02
CA TRP A 401 14.64 -10.34 -3.05
C TRP A 401 15.42 -11.65 -3.00
N ARG A 402 15.69 -12.17 -1.79
CA ARG A 402 16.32 -13.46 -1.56
C ARG A 402 15.47 -14.63 -2.04
N VAL A 403 14.20 -14.67 -1.68
CA VAL A 403 13.25 -15.69 -2.17
C VAL A 403 13.11 -15.62 -3.70
N LEU A 404 13.05 -14.41 -4.27
CA LEU A 404 13.00 -14.22 -5.73
C LEU A 404 14.25 -14.76 -6.44
N LYS A 405 15.42 -14.70 -5.78
CA LYS A 405 16.67 -15.29 -6.27
C LYS A 405 16.76 -16.81 -6.10
N GLY A 406 15.76 -17.45 -5.48
CA GLY A 406 15.69 -18.89 -5.28
C GLY A 406 16.18 -19.37 -3.91
N GLU A 407 16.42 -18.49 -2.93
CA GLU A 407 16.69 -18.92 -1.56
C GLU A 407 15.46 -19.60 -0.91
N HIS A 408 15.70 -20.34 0.18
CA HIS A 408 14.64 -20.97 0.95
C HIS A 408 13.58 -19.97 1.42
N LYS A 409 12.33 -20.45 1.51
CA LYS A 409 11.18 -19.66 1.94
C LYS A 409 11.39 -19.14 3.36
N PHE A 410 11.07 -17.88 3.56
CA PHE A 410 11.14 -17.25 4.86
C PHE A 410 9.89 -17.58 5.70
N LYS A 411 10.02 -17.45 7.01
CA LYS A 411 8.94 -17.35 7.98
C LYS A 411 9.11 -16.06 8.76
N LEU A 412 7.99 -15.46 9.13
CA LEU A 412 7.95 -14.36 10.08
C LEU A 412 7.81 -14.94 11.49
N ILE A 413 8.76 -14.61 12.36
CA ILE A 413 8.71 -14.95 13.77
C ILE A 413 8.19 -13.72 14.51
N ASN A 414 7.10 -13.90 15.27
CA ASN A 414 6.59 -12.89 16.19
C ASN A 414 6.70 -13.43 17.61
N VAL A 415 7.35 -12.70 18.49
CA VAL A 415 7.49 -13.02 19.91
C VAL A 415 6.74 -11.98 20.72
N THR A 416 5.96 -12.40 21.71
CA THR A 416 5.30 -11.52 22.68
C THR A 416 5.54 -12.04 24.10
N ALA A 417 5.87 -11.16 25.04
CA ALA A 417 6.15 -11.47 26.44
C ALA A 417 5.64 -10.37 27.38
N ASP A 418 5.51 -10.68 28.67
CA ASP A 418 4.93 -9.77 29.67
C ASP A 418 5.93 -8.72 30.20
N SER A 419 7.23 -8.89 29.90
CA SER A 419 8.27 -7.92 30.28
C SER A 419 9.35 -7.80 29.20
N GLU A 420 10.02 -6.65 29.16
CA GLU A 420 11.16 -6.42 28.25
C GLU A 420 12.32 -7.40 28.50
N HIS A 421 12.56 -7.75 29.76
CA HIS A 421 13.61 -8.70 30.14
C HIS A 421 13.32 -10.11 29.61
N GLU A 422 12.09 -10.59 29.79
CA GLU A 422 11.69 -11.89 29.26
C GLU A 422 11.66 -11.88 27.72
N LEU A 423 11.22 -10.77 27.10
CA LEU A 423 11.28 -10.62 25.65
C LEU A 423 12.72 -10.81 25.14
N LYS A 424 13.71 -10.14 25.74
CA LYS A 424 15.13 -10.26 25.33
C LYS A 424 15.66 -11.68 25.46
N LYS A 425 15.30 -12.39 26.54
CA LYS A 425 15.68 -13.80 26.71
C LYS A 425 15.08 -14.68 25.61
N VAL A 426 13.81 -14.49 25.31
CA VAL A 426 13.11 -15.29 24.30
C VAL A 426 13.63 -14.99 22.90
N ILE A 427 13.92 -13.72 22.57
CA ILE A 427 14.60 -13.37 21.32
C ILE A 427 15.92 -14.13 21.22
N ALA A 428 16.78 -14.04 22.24
CA ALA A 428 18.08 -14.70 22.25
C ALA A 428 18.01 -16.23 22.16
N GLU A 429 16.90 -16.84 22.62
CA GLU A 429 16.65 -18.26 22.49
C GLU A 429 16.23 -18.64 21.05
N TRP A 430 15.57 -17.73 20.34
CA TRP A 430 14.91 -17.95 19.05
C TRP A 430 15.68 -17.45 17.82
N LEU A 431 16.75 -16.70 18.05
CA LEU A 431 17.85 -16.50 17.10
C LEU A 431 18.74 -17.74 17.10
#